data_AF-A0A0C9UT73-F1
#
_entry.id   AF-A0A0C9UT73-F1
#
_cell.length_a   1.000
_cell.length_b   1.000
_cell.length_c   1.000
_cell.angle_alpha   90.00
_cell.angle_beta   90.00
_cell.angle_gamma   90.00
#
_symmetry.space_group_name_H-M   'P 1'
#
loop_
_entity.id
_entity.type
_entity.pdbx_description
1 polymer ?
#
loop_
_entity_poly.entity_id
_entity_poly.type
_entity_poly.pdbx_seq_one_letter_code
_entity_poly.pdbx_strand_id
1 'polypeptide(L)' 'LSLNGIVYAQIVPGSFNGETFKNFLKGLLACMNPYPGPQSVLVMDNCAIHHVDGIQDMCDQACVCVSNFFIISI' A
#
# COMPACT_ATOMS: atom_id res chain seq x y z
N LEU A 1 6.43 -7.21 -3.82
CA LEU A 1 6.06 -8.35 -4.70
C LEU A 1 5.20 -9.32 -3.90
N SER A 2 4.14 -9.87 -4.48
CA SER A 2 3.43 -11.01 -3.88
C SER A 2 4.02 -12.32 -4.40
N LEU A 3 3.87 -13.42 -3.65
CA LEU A 3 4.31 -14.75 -4.10
C LEU A 3 3.55 -15.25 -5.34
N ASN A 4 2.38 -14.67 -5.62
CA ASN A 4 1.53 -15.03 -6.76
C ASN A 4 1.68 -14.06 -7.95
N GLY A 5 2.72 -13.23 -7.94
CA GLY A 5 2.99 -12.23 -8.97
C GLY A 5 2.44 -10.85 -8.65
N ILE A 6 2.13 -10.08 -9.69
CA ILE A 6 1.65 -8.68 -9.58
C ILE A 6 0.15 -8.70 -9.26
N VAL A 7 -0.23 -8.07 -8.15
CA VAL A 7 -1.64 -7.99 -7.70
C VAL A 7 -2.33 -6.76 -8.29
N TYR A 8 -1.64 -5.63 -8.33
CA TYR A 8 -2.17 -4.36 -8.80
C TYR A 8 -1.05 -3.50 -9.37
N ALA A 9 -1.34 -2.79 -10.45
CA ALA A 9 -0.44 -1.81 -11.06
C ALA A 9 -1.25 -0.62 -11.57
N GLN A 10 -0.73 0.58 -11.37
CA GLN A 10 -1.33 1.82 -11.87
C GLN A 10 -0.25 2.63 -12.57
N ILE A 11 -0.54 3.09 -13.78
CA ILE A 11 0.32 4.00 -14.53
C ILE A 11 -0.27 5.40 -14.37
N VAL A 12 0.53 6.33 -13.84
CA VAL A 12 0.13 7.72 -13.65
C VAL A 12 0.98 8.60 -14.56
N PRO A 13 0.39 9.35 -15.51
CA PRO A 13 1.16 10.29 -16.32
C PRO A 13 1.58 11.50 -15.47
N GLY A 14 2.86 11.86 -15.53
CA GLY A 14 3.41 12.99 -14.77
C GLY A 14 3.86 12.62 -13.36
N SER A 15 3.73 13.55 -12.42
CA SER A 15 4.24 13.40 -11.05
C SER A 15 3.33 12.55 -10.17
N PHE A 16 3.92 11.77 -9.27
CA PHE A 16 3.21 10.97 -8.26
C PHE A 16 3.32 11.65 -6.89
N ASN A 17 2.19 12.05 -6.32
CA ASN A 17 2.07 12.77 -5.07
C ASN A 17 1.18 12.02 -4.06
N GLY A 18 0.93 12.61 -2.89
CA GLY A 18 0.13 11.98 -1.84
C GLY A 18 -1.33 11.68 -2.22
N GLU A 19 -1.94 12.49 -3.08
CA GLU A 19 -3.31 12.25 -3.54
C GLU A 19 -3.35 11.09 -4.55
N THR A 20 -2.43 11.06 -5.51
CA THR A 20 -2.32 9.93 -6.43
C THR A 20 -1.96 8.64 -5.71
N PHE A 21 -1.17 8.73 -4.63
CA PHE A 21 -0.87 7.60 -3.76
C PHE A 21 -2.11 7.08 -3.02
N LYS A 22 -2.96 7.96 -2.47
CA LYS A 22 -4.25 7.54 -1.89
C LYS A 22 -5.13 6.81 -2.91
N ASN A 23 -5.18 7.30 -4.14
CA ASN A 23 -5.97 6.65 -5.20
C ASN A 23 -5.39 5.29 -5.59
N PHE A 24 -4.06 5.18 -5.68
CA PHE A 24 -3.36 3.90 -5.84
C PHE A 24 -3.72 2.93 -4.72
N LEU A 25 -3.65 3.39 -3.46
CA LEU A 25 -3.91 2.55 -2.30
C LEU A 25 -5.36 2.06 -2.26
N LYS A 26 -6.34 2.88 -2.66
CA LYS A 26 -7.75 2.43 -2.80
C LYS A 26 -7.87 1.25 -3.77
N GLY A 27 -7.20 1.33 -4.93
CA GLY A 27 -7.20 0.25 -5.92
C GLY A 27 -6.49 -1.00 -5.40
N LEU A 28 -5.33 -0.83 -4.78
CA LEU A 28 -4.55 -1.93 -4.20
C LEU A 28 -5.33 -2.67 -3.10
N LEU A 29 -5.91 -1.93 -2.14
CA LEU A 29 -6.63 -2.51 -1.00
C LEU A 29 -7.87 -3.31 -1.43
N ALA A 30 -8.53 -2.92 -2.54
CA ALA A 30 -9.64 -3.68 -3.12
C ALA A 30 -9.21 -5.07 -3.64
N CYS A 31 -7.91 -5.29 -3.85
CA CYS A 31 -7.33 -6.56 -4.28
C CYS A 31 -6.64 -7.33 -3.13
N MET A 32 -6.61 -6.79 -1.92
CA MET A 32 -6.01 -7.43 -0.74
C MET A 32 -7.07 -8.14 0.11
N ASN A 33 -6.62 -9.08 0.94
CA ASN A 33 -7.49 -9.76 1.89
C ASN A 33 -7.28 -9.24 3.32
N PRO A 34 -8.27 -9.38 4.21
CA PRO A 34 -8.08 -9.15 5.64
C PRO A 34 -6.97 -10.02 6.23
N TYR A 35 -6.17 -9.45 7.13
CA TYR A 35 -5.15 -10.18 7.88
C TYR A 35 -5.80 -11.14 8.89
N PRO A 36 -5.30 -12.38 9.08
CA PRO A 36 -4.04 -12.97 8.57
C PRO A 36 -4.16 -13.77 7.25
N GLY A 37 -5.12 -13.44 6.39
CA GLY A 37 -5.32 -14.12 5.10
C GLY A 37 -4.14 -13.97 4.13
N PRO A 38 -4.12 -14.72 3.00
CA PRO A 38 -3.10 -14.53 1.98
C PRO A 38 -3.18 -13.10 1.40
N GLN A 39 -2.04 -12.49 1.03
CA GLN A 39 -2.00 -11.13 0.46
C GLN A 39 -2.62 -10.05 1.36
N SER A 40 -2.46 -10.18 2.68
CA SER A 40 -3.05 -9.27 3.69
C SER A 40 -2.05 -8.35 4.39
N VAL A 41 -0.78 -8.40 4.00
CA VAL A 41 0.30 -7.58 4.57
C VAL A 41 0.76 -6.58 3.51
N LEU A 42 0.63 -5.30 3.83
CA LEU A 42 1.15 -4.21 3.02
C LEU A 42 2.56 -3.87 3.51
N VAL A 43 3.52 -3.92 2.58
CA VAL A 43 4.92 -3.54 2.81
C VAL A 43 5.25 -2.40 1.85
N MET A 44 5.74 -1.29 2.39
CA MET A 44 6.05 -0.07 1.65
C MET A 44 7.41 0.46 2.11
N ASP A 45 8.13 1.17 1.23
CA ASP A 45 9.32 1.93 1.62
C ASP A 45 8.94 3.17 2.44
N ASN A 46 9.91 3.76 3.15
CA ASN A 46 9.67 4.92 4.03
C ASN A 46 9.73 6.25 3.26
N CYS A 47 9.04 6.35 2.12
CA CYS A 47 9.00 7.58 1.35
C CYS A 47 8.06 8.61 1.99
N ALA A 48 8.40 9.90 1.94
CA ALA A 48 7.60 10.97 2.53
C ALA A 48 6.15 11.00 2.02
N ILE A 49 5.92 10.59 0.77
CA ILE A 49 4.59 10.53 0.16
C ILE A 49 3.69 9.42 0.75
N HIS A 50 4.23 8.55 1.60
CA HIS A 50 3.45 7.55 2.34
C HIS A 50 2.92 8.07 3.67
N HIS A 51 3.51 9.15 4.20
CA HIS A 51 3.11 9.81 5.44
C HIS A 51 2.01 10.85 5.21
N VAL A 52 1.01 10.49 4.39
CA VAL A 52 -0.13 11.35 4.10
C VAL A 52 -1.26 10.99 5.05
N ASP A 53 -1.95 11.98 5.59
CA ASP A 53 -3.07 11.76 6.52
C ASP A 53 -4.13 10.80 5.95
N GLY A 54 -4.60 9.86 6.76
CA GLY A 54 -5.66 8.91 6.40
C GLY A 54 -5.20 7.62 5.71
N ILE A 55 -3.90 7.42 5.46
CA ILE A 55 -3.40 6.13 4.93
C ILE A 55 -3.63 4.99 5.92
N GLN A 56 -3.37 5.22 7.21
CA GLN A 56 -3.62 4.22 8.26
C GLN A 56 -5.11 3.87 8.33
N ASP A 57 -5.99 4.87 8.35
CA ASP A 57 -7.44 4.65 8.38
C ASP A 57 -7.94 3.82 7.20
N MET A 58 -7.37 4.01 6.01
CA MET A 58 -7.69 3.21 4.83
C MET A 58 -7.27 1.74 5.00
N CYS A 59 -6.08 1.49 5.52
CA CYS A 59 -5.60 0.14 5.79
C CYS A 59 -6.44 -0.56 6.87
N ASP A 60 -6.80 0.16 7.93
CA ASP A 60 -7.61 -0.36 9.03
C ASP A 60 -9.02 -0.73 8.56
N GLN A 61 -9.64 0.11 7.72
CA GLN A 61 -10.94 -0.18 7.10
C GLN A 61 -10.92 -1.42 6.20
N ALA A 62 -9.77 -1.70 5.57
CA ALA A 62 -9.56 -2.90 4.76
C ALA A 62 -9.13 -4.13 5.59
N CYS A 63 -8.97 -4.00 6.92
CA CYS A 63 -8.39 -5.01 7.80
C CYS A 63 -7.02 -5.52 7.31
N VAL A 64 -6.24 -4.67 6.65
CA VAL A 64 -4.91 -5.00 6.11
C VAL A 64 -3.84 -4.64 7.13
N CYS A 65 -2.91 -5.57 7.37
CA CYS A 65 -1.79 -5.32 8.27
C CYS A 65 -0.72 -4.47 7.57
N VAL A 66 -0.37 -3.33 8.15
CA VAL A 66 0.75 -2.52 7.69
C VAL A 66 2.00 -2.97 8.44
N SER A 67 2.96 -3.54 7.71
CA SER A 67 4.23 -3.91 8.32
C SER A 67 5.12 -2.68 8.45
N ASN A 68 5.23 -2.14 9.66
CA ASN A 68 6.16 -1.06 10.00
C ASN A 68 7.62 -1.54 10.11
N PHE A 69 7.99 -2.70 9.55
CA PHE A 69 9.37 -3.15 9.53
C PHE A 69 10.17 -2.44 8.45
N PHE A 70 10.76 -1.32 8.86
CA PHE A 70 11.86 -0.64 8.19
C PHE A 70 12.98 -1.62 7.87
N ILE A 71 13.30 -1.82 6.59
CA ILE A 71 14.64 -2.24 6.17
C ILE A 71 15.21 -1.13 5.28
N ILE A 72 16.11 -0.41 5.94
CA ILE A 72 17.30 0.32 5.49
C ILE A 72 17.55 0.30 3.98
N SER A 73 17.80 1.51 3.46
CA SER A 73 18.41 1.83 2.17
C SER A 73 19.33 0.74 1.60
N ILE A 74 19.12 0.46 0.32
CA ILE A 74 20.21 0.26 -0.64
C ILE A 74 19.90 1.12 -1.86
#